data_AF-A0A3C1M9H9-F1
#
_entry.id   AF-A0A3C1M9H9-F1
#
_cell.length_a   1.000
_cell.length_b   1.000
_cell.length_c   1.000
_cell.angle_alpha   90.00
_cell.angle_beta   90.00
_cell.angle_gamma   90.00
#
_symmetry.space_group_name_H-M   'P 1'
#
loop_
_entity.id
_entity.type
_entity.pdbx_description
1 polymer ?
#
loop_
_entity_poly.entity_id
_entity_poly.type
_entity_poly.pdbx_seq_one_letter_code
_entity_poly.pdbx_strand_id
1 'polypeptide(L)' 'MNRFLQLFLNYGLVAAILVWAATVAMMAYHLKESPWRWAFVLMSLAGLGTIGVIFWIRKYVQRVCKAQQEVGKAQ' A
#
# COMPACT_ATOMS: atom_id res chain seq x y z
N MET A 1 -11.16 13.92 17.47
CA MET A 1 -10.16 12.86 17.21
C MET A 1 -9.08 13.45 16.31
N ASN A 2 -7.81 13.51 16.75
CA ASN A 2 -6.76 14.23 16.02
C ASN A 2 -6.60 13.68 14.59
N ARG A 3 -6.63 14.57 13.58
CA ARG A 3 -6.44 14.23 12.15
C ARG A 3 -5.21 13.35 11.89
N PHE A 4 -4.17 13.54 12.71
CA PHE A 4 -2.93 12.77 12.65
C PHE A 4 -3.13 11.30 13.03
N LEU A 5 -3.90 11.00 14.07
CA LEU A 5 -4.24 9.63 14.46
C LEU A 5 -5.10 8.94 13.40
N GLN A 6 -6.02 9.67 12.77
CA GLN A 6 -6.80 9.12 11.65
C GLN A 6 -5.92 8.82 10.44
N LEU A 7 -4.97 9.70 10.11
CA LEU A 7 -4.00 9.43 9.05
C LEU A 7 -3.13 8.22 9.39
N PHE A 8 -2.70 8.07 10.65
CA PHE A 8 -1.90 6.92 11.07
C PHE A 8 -2.71 5.62 11.06
N LEU A 9 -3.93 5.58 11.60
CA LEU A 9 -4.77 4.38 11.53
C LEU A 9 -5.13 4.02 10.08
N ASN A 10 -5.36 5.03 9.24
CA ASN A 10 -5.83 4.80 7.88
C ASN A 10 -4.69 4.62 6.88
N TYR A 11 -3.52 5.20 7.06
CA TYR A 11 -2.38 5.08 6.13
C TYR A 11 -1.15 4.40 6.74
N GLY A 12 -1.19 4.02 8.03
CA GLY A 12 -0.07 3.40 8.72
C GLY A 12 0.41 2.10 8.07
N LEU A 13 -0.52 1.26 7.60
CA LEU A 13 -0.16 0.05 6.84
C LEU A 13 0.60 0.38 5.55
N VAL A 14 0.15 1.41 4.81
CA VAL A 14 0.80 1.84 3.57
C VAL A 14 2.18 2.42 3.87
N ALA A 15 2.29 3.25 4.91
CA ALA A 15 3.55 3.83 5.35
C ALA A 15 4.56 2.74 5.79
N ALA A 16 4.10 1.71 6.51
CA ALA A 16 4.95 0.59 6.90
C ALA A 16 5.48 -0.18 5.68
N ILE A 17 4.63 -0.44 4.68
CA ILE A 17 5.05 -1.11 3.44
C ILE A 17 6.04 -0.25 2.66
N LEU A 18 5.85 1.08 2.62
CA LEU A 18 6.80 2.00 1.98
C LEU A 18 8.17 1.99 2.65
N VAL A 19 8.21 2.07 3.99
CA VAL A 19 9.46 2.04 4.77
C VAL A 19 10.18 0.71 4.56
N TRP A 20 9.42 -0.39 4.57
CA TRP A 20 9.97 -1.72 4.31
C TRP A 20 10.54 -1.83 2.89
N ALA A 21 9.79 -1.44 1.87
CA ALA A 21 10.22 -1.49 0.46
C ALA A 21 11.46 -0.62 0.20
N ALA A 22 11.55 0.55 0.84
CA ALA A 22 12.72 1.43 0.78
C ALA A 22 13.97 0.81 1.44
N THR A 23 13.80 0.13 2.58
CA THR A 23 14.89 -0.55 3.28
C THR A 23 15.43 -1.73 2.44
N VAL A 24 14.54 -2.52 1.85
CA VAL A 24 14.87 -3.63 0.95
C VAL A 24 15.57 -3.13 -0.32
N ALA A 25 15.12 -2.00 -0.87
CA ALA A 25 15.77 -1.34 -2.00
C ALA A 25 17.19 -0.84 -1.64
N MET A 26 17.39 -0.30 -0.43
CA MET A 26 18.71 0.08 0.07
C MET A 26 19.68 -1.11 0.14
N MET A 27 19.21 -2.28 0.60
CA MET A 27 20.02 -3.51 0.55
C MET A 27 20.44 -3.90 -0.88
N ALA A 28 19.57 -3.71 -1.87
CA ALA A 28 19.89 -4.00 -3.26
C ALA A 28 21.07 -3.15 -3.79
N TYR A 29 21.23 -1.90 -3.33
CA TYR A 29 22.35 -1.06 -3.75
C TYR A 29 23.71 -1.51 -3.20
N HIS A 30 23.73 -2.17 -2.04
CA HIS A 30 24.97 -2.69 -1.45
C HIS A 30 25.46 -4.01 -2.08
N LEU A 31 24.58 -4.76 -2.74
CA LEU A 31 24.92 -6.03 -3.41
C LEU A 31 25.24 -5.79 -4.90
N LYS A 32 26.37 -5.13 -5.17
CA LYS A 32 26.75 -4.75 -6.55
C LYS A 32 27.22 -5.93 -7.41
N GLU A 33 27.67 -7.02 -6.78
CA GLU A 33 28.27 -8.19 -7.45
C GLU A 33 27.40 -9.46 -7.45
N SER A 34 26.31 -9.51 -6.66
CA SER A 34 25.50 -10.72 -6.52
C SER A 34 24.23 -10.70 -7.40
N PRO A 35 23.91 -11.78 -8.14
CA PRO A 35 22.69 -11.88 -8.93
C PRO A 35 21.40 -11.75 -8.09
N TRP A 36 21.49 -11.93 -6.77
CA TRP A 36 20.39 -11.72 -5.82
C TRP A 36 19.85 -10.30 -5.77
N ARG A 37 20.56 -9.31 -6.32
CA ARG A 37 20.07 -7.92 -6.42
C ARG A 37 18.71 -7.84 -7.10
N TRP A 38 18.49 -8.62 -8.15
CA TRP A 38 17.21 -8.64 -8.87
C TRP A 38 16.06 -9.18 -8.02
N ALA A 39 16.32 -10.13 -7.11
CA ALA A 39 15.33 -10.61 -6.17
C ALA A 39 14.88 -9.50 -5.21
N PHE A 40 15.82 -8.70 -4.68
CA PHE A 40 15.50 -7.56 -3.82
C PHE A 40 14.74 -6.45 -4.56
N VAL A 41 15.08 -6.19 -5.82
CA VAL A 41 14.36 -5.24 -6.68
C VAL A 41 12.94 -5.73 -6.97
N LEU A 42 12.76 -7.01 -7.33
CA LEU A 42 11.44 -7.62 -7.51
C LEU A 42 10.60 -7.56 -6.24
N MET A 43 11.22 -7.81 -5.08
CA MET A 43 10.56 -7.79 -3.78
C MET A 43 10.14 -6.38 -3.36
N SER A 44 10.95 -5.37 -3.67
CA SER A 44 10.57 -3.95 -3.47
C SER A 44 9.44 -3.54 -4.42
N LEU A 45 9.49 -3.96 -5.70
CA LEU A 45 8.41 -3.76 -6.66
C LEU A 45 7.11 -4.45 -6.22
N ALA A 46 7.19 -5.65 -5.64
CA ALA A 46 6.04 -6.34 -5.06
C ALA A 46 5.45 -5.57 -3.87
N GLY A 47 6.30 -4.94 -3.04
CA GLY A 47 5.88 -4.01 -1.99
C GLY A 47 5.09 -2.82 -2.55
N LEU A 48 5.58 -2.20 -3.62
CA LEU A 48 4.86 -1.11 -4.32
C LEU A 48 3.55 -1.59 -4.95
N GLY A 49 3.54 -2.78 -5.56
CA GLY A 49 2.33 -3.40 -6.09
C GLY A 49 1.25 -3.60 -5.02
N THR A 50 1.67 -4.01 -3.83
CA THR A 50 0.76 -4.19 -2.67
C THR A 50 0.07 -2.88 -2.28
N ILE A 51 0.79 -1.75 -2.31
CA ILE A 51 0.20 -0.43 -2.05
C ILE A 51 -0.88 -0.09 -3.09
N GLY A 52 -0.59 -0.38 -4.37
CA GLY A 52 -1.56 -0.19 -5.46
C GLY A 52 -2.84 -0.99 -5.25
N VAL A 53 -2.71 -2.26 -4.87
CA VAL A 53 -3.85 -3.15 -4.58
C VAL A 53 -4.66 -2.64 -3.38
N ILE A 54 -4.01 -2.22 -2.29
CA ILE A 54 -4.69 -1.65 -1.12
C ILE A 54 -5.52 -0.42 -1.52
N PHE A 55 -4.96 0.46 -2.35
CA PHE A 55 -5.66 1.64 -2.82
C PHE A 55 -6.86 1.28 -3.72
N TRP A 56 -6.70 0.25 -4.54
CA TRP A 56 -7.77 -0.23 -5.43
C TRP A 56 -8.93 -0.85 -4.65
N ILE A 57 -8.64 -1.69 -3.65
CA ILE A 57 -9.65 -2.26 -2.74
C ILE A 57 -10.38 -1.14 -2.00
N ARG A 58 -9.67 -0.14 -1.48
CA ARG A 58 -10.30 1.00 -0.82
C ARG A 58 -11.25 1.76 -1.72
N LYS A 59 -10.83 2.03 -2.95
CA LYS A 59 -11.66 2.69 -3.96
C LYS A 59 -12.89 1.85 -4.30
N TYR A 60 -12.72 0.53 -4.45
CA TYR A 60 -13.81 -0.40 -4.70
C TYR A 60 -14.83 -0.39 -3.56
N VAL A 61 -14.39 -0.59 -2.31
CA VAL A 61 -15.25 -0.58 -1.13
C VAL A 61 -15.99 0.75 -0.97
N GLN A 62 -15.31 1.88 -1.17
CA GLN A 62 -15.99 3.19 -1.13
C GLN A 62 -17.08 3.32 -2.21
N ARG A 63 -16.85 2.81 -3.42
CA ARG A 63 -17.84 2.85 -4.51
C ARG A 63 -19.03 1.94 -4.20
N VAL A 64 -18.79 0.75 -3.66
CA VAL A 64 -19.84 -0.19 -3.25
C VAL A 64 -20.67 0.37 -2.09
N CYS A 65 -20.03 0.95 -1.06
CA CYS A 65 -20.74 1.60 0.05
C CYS A 65 -21.64 2.74 -0.43
N LYS A 66 -21.16 3.59 -1.34
CA LYS A 66 -21.97 4.68 -1.91
C LYS A 66 -23.17 4.14 -2.69
N ALA A 67 -22.97 3.10 -3.51
CA ALA A 67 -24.06 2.48 -4.26
C ALA A 67 -25.13 1.85 -3.36
N GLN A 68 -24.73 1.17 -2.27
CA GLN A 68 -25.69 0.65 -1.28
C GLN A 68 -26.45 1.76 -0.55
N GLN A 69 -25.79 2.89 -0.27
CA GLN A 69 -26.42 4.00 0.44
C GLN A 69 -27.41 4.79 -0.43
N GLU A 70 -27.27 4.74 -1.76
CA GLU A 70 -28.25 5.28 -2.71
C GLU A 70 -29.44 4.32 -2.90
N VAL A 71 -29.19 3.01 -2.98
CA VAL A 71 -30.26 1.99 -3.06
C VAL A 71 -31.12 1.98 -1.79
N GLY A 72 -30.53 2.08 -0.60
CA GLY A 72 -31.26 2.13 0.67
C GLY A 72 -32.00 3.45 0.95
N LYS A 73 -31.82 4.48 0.12
CA LYS A 73 -32.60 5.74 0.17
C LYS A 73 -33.71 5.80 -0.87
N ALA A 74 -33.71 4.87 -1.84
CA ALA A 74 -34.74 4.74 -2.86
C ALA A 74 -35.85 3.74 -2.46
N GLN A 75 -35.75 3.15 -1.26
CA GLN A 75 -36.72 2.24 -0.66
C GLN A 75 -37.31 2.88 0.60
#